data_AF-A0A959T8P2-F1
#
_entry.id   AF-A0A959T8P2-F1
#
_cell.length_a   1.000
_cell.length_b   1.000
_cell.length_c   1.000
_cell.angle_alpha   90.00
_cell.angle_beta   90.00
_cell.angle_gamma   90.00
#
_symmetry.space_group_name_H-M   'P 1'
#
loop_
_entity.id
_entity.type
_entity.pdbx_description
1 polymer ?
#
loop_
_entity_poly.entity_id
_entity_poly.type
_entity_poly.pdbx_seq_one_letter_code
_entity_poly.pdbx_strand_id
1 'polypeptide(L)'
;MYTYQIAGTAPCADAQAALTVSVDAAPDAGSDAAVSFCANAGPQGLLALLGGSPDGGGSWTDPNGNAHSGTFDPLVDPVGVYEYLVPGSGACPDATAELTVSLVTPPDAGSDAVLDLCSDGAATALFGALGGSPDAGGTWTDPNGNAHGGTFDPASDPAGNYSYVVA
;
A
#
# COMPACT_ATOMS: atom_id res chain seq x y z
N MET A 1 3.53 -25.20 -40.23
CA MET A 1 4.65 -25.46 -41.16
C MET A 1 4.18 -25.10 -42.55
N TYR A 2 4.77 -24.08 -43.16
CA TYR A 2 4.45 -23.68 -44.52
C TYR A 2 5.55 -24.17 -45.44
N THR A 3 5.20 -24.90 -46.50
CA THR A 3 6.17 -25.44 -47.47
C THR A 3 5.98 -24.77 -48.83
N TYR A 4 7.06 -24.21 -49.37
CA TYR A 4 7.11 -23.69 -50.73
C TYR A 4 7.83 -24.71 -51.61
N GLN A 5 7.17 -25.18 -52.68
CA GLN A 5 7.69 -26.20 -53.59
C GLN A 5 7.78 -25.62 -55.00
N ILE A 6 8.96 -25.77 -55.63
CA ILE A 6 9.19 -25.52 -57.04
C ILE A 6 9.32 -26.89 -57.71
N ALA A 7 8.40 -27.21 -58.62
CA ALA A 7 8.45 -28.44 -59.40
C ALA A 7 9.68 -28.45 -60.31
N GLY A 8 10.49 -29.50 -60.24
CA GLY A 8 11.65 -29.73 -61.07
C GLY A 8 11.26 -30.37 -62.41
N THR A 9 11.94 -29.97 -63.48
CA THR A 9 11.78 -30.64 -64.78
C THR A 9 12.84 -31.73 -64.91
N ALA A 10 12.42 -32.95 -65.29
CA ALA A 10 13.30 -34.10 -65.38
C ALA A 10 14.56 -33.80 -66.24
N PRO A 11 15.76 -34.23 -65.81
CA PRO A 11 16.04 -35.17 -64.71
C PRO A 11 16.13 -34.56 -63.30
N CYS A 12 15.78 -33.28 -63.09
CA CYS A 12 15.89 -32.63 -61.79
C CYS A 12 14.67 -32.93 -60.88
N ALA A 13 14.93 -33.16 -59.59
CA ALA A 13 13.89 -33.30 -58.57
C ALA A 13 13.32 -31.95 -58.15
N ASP A 14 12.13 -31.98 -57.55
CA ASP A 14 11.49 -30.80 -56.97
C ASP A 14 12.34 -30.20 -55.85
N ALA A 15 12.39 -28.88 -55.80
CA ALA A 15 12.98 -28.16 -54.68
C ALA A 15 11.88 -27.75 -53.71
N GLN A 16 12.06 -28.04 -52.43
CA GLN A 16 11.14 -27.59 -51.37
C GLN A 16 11.90 -26.83 -50.27
N ALA A 17 11.25 -25.82 -49.73
CA ALA A 17 11.67 -25.11 -48.52
C ALA A 17 10.53 -25.12 -47.51
N ALA A 18 10.85 -25.29 -46.23
CA ALA A 18 9.87 -25.27 -45.15
C ALA A 18 10.16 -24.12 -44.18
N LEU A 19 9.12 -23.42 -43.76
CA LEU A 19 9.14 -22.40 -42.72
C LEU A 19 8.35 -22.88 -41.50
N THR A 20 9.02 -22.85 -40.35
CA THR A 20 8.39 -23.05 -39.03
C THR A 20 8.17 -21.68 -38.40
N VAL A 21 6.94 -21.40 -38.00
CA VAL A 21 6.55 -20.18 -37.29
C VAL A 21 6.07 -20.61 -35.91
N SER A 22 6.68 -20.06 -34.87
CA SER A 22 6.22 -20.14 -33.48
C SER A 22 5.76 -18.77 -33.03
N VAL A 23 4.83 -18.76 -32.08
CA VAL A 23 4.34 -17.55 -31.40
C VAL A 23 4.50 -17.81 -29.92
N ASP A 24 5.29 -16.96 -29.26
CA ASP A 24 5.49 -17.02 -27.81
C ASP A 24 4.42 -16.17 -27.11
N ALA A 25 4.02 -16.57 -25.91
CA ALA A 25 3.11 -15.79 -25.09
C ALA A 25 3.87 -14.62 -24.47
N ALA A 26 3.34 -13.41 -24.62
CA ALA A 26 3.90 -12.23 -23.96
C ALA A 26 3.65 -12.31 -22.45
N PRO A 27 4.63 -11.94 -21.61
CA PRO A 27 4.41 -11.80 -20.17
C PRO A 27 3.45 -10.64 -19.87
N ASP A 28 2.70 -10.73 -18.77
CA ASP A 28 1.85 -9.66 -18.25
C ASP A 28 2.35 -9.22 -16.87
N ALA A 29 2.91 -8.01 -16.77
CA ALA A 29 3.31 -7.43 -15.48
C ALA A 29 2.17 -6.71 -14.76
N GLY A 30 0.97 -6.65 -15.35
CA GLY A 30 -0.15 -5.86 -14.87
C GLY A 30 -0.11 -4.42 -15.40
N SER A 31 -0.80 -3.54 -14.70
CA SER A 31 -0.82 -2.10 -14.99
C SER A 31 -0.41 -1.29 -13.77
N ASP A 32 0.18 -0.13 -14.03
CA ASP A 32 0.63 0.77 -12.99
C ASP A 32 -0.49 1.14 -12.03
N ALA A 33 -0.14 1.30 -10.77
CA ALA A 33 -1.08 1.62 -9.70
C ALA A 33 -0.45 2.52 -8.64
N ALA A 34 -1.30 3.08 -7.78
CA ALA A 34 -0.88 3.84 -6.61
C ALA A 34 -1.67 3.39 -5.39
N VAL A 35 -0.99 3.27 -4.26
CA VAL A 35 -1.57 2.83 -2.99
C VAL A 35 -1.01 3.64 -1.83
N SER A 36 -1.86 3.89 -0.83
CA SER A 36 -1.46 4.52 0.42
C SER A 36 -1.71 3.57 1.59
N PHE A 37 -0.70 3.35 2.42
CA PHE A 37 -0.82 2.58 3.65
C PHE A 37 -0.83 3.48 4.88
N CYS A 38 -1.47 3.02 5.95
CA CYS A 38 -1.25 3.63 7.26
C CYS A 38 0.18 3.30 7.72
N ALA A 39 0.88 4.26 8.30
CA ALA A 39 2.28 4.08 8.75
C ALA A 39 2.45 2.98 9.82
N ASN A 40 1.36 2.56 10.48
CA ASN A 40 1.32 1.48 11.45
C ASN A 40 0.63 0.20 10.93
N ALA A 41 0.34 0.10 9.64
CA ALA A 41 -0.24 -1.11 9.07
C ALA A 41 0.78 -2.25 9.07
N GLY A 42 0.28 -3.49 9.12
CA GLY A 42 1.12 -4.67 8.96
C GLY A 42 1.60 -4.89 7.52
N PRO A 43 2.53 -5.84 7.28
CA PRO A 43 3.07 -6.11 5.96
C PRO A 43 2.02 -6.59 4.95
N GLN A 44 2.14 -6.15 3.69
CA GLN A 44 1.18 -6.49 2.62
C GLN A 44 1.90 -6.86 1.31
N GLY A 45 1.32 -7.80 0.56
CA GLY A 45 1.85 -8.20 -0.75
C GLY A 45 1.53 -7.18 -1.84
N LEU A 46 2.54 -6.77 -2.60
CA LEU A 46 2.42 -5.71 -3.62
C LEU A 46 1.76 -6.17 -4.92
N LEU A 47 1.90 -7.46 -5.29
CA LEU A 47 1.39 -8.00 -6.56
C LEU A 47 -0.12 -7.82 -6.73
N ALA A 48 -0.88 -8.02 -5.64
CA ALA A 48 -2.33 -7.88 -5.65
C ALA A 48 -2.81 -6.41 -5.73
N LEU A 49 -1.89 -5.45 -5.60
CA LEU A 49 -2.17 -4.01 -5.60
C LEU A 49 -1.91 -3.37 -6.97
N LEU A 50 -1.24 -4.09 -7.87
CA LEU A 50 -1.15 -3.72 -9.28
C LEU A 50 -2.52 -3.85 -9.95
N GLY A 51 -2.72 -3.09 -11.03
CA GLY A 51 -3.90 -3.23 -11.87
C GLY A 51 -3.83 -4.48 -12.76
N GLY A 52 -4.99 -4.93 -13.24
CA GLY A 52 -5.07 -6.02 -14.23
C GLY A 52 -4.98 -7.42 -13.63
N SER A 53 -4.25 -8.32 -14.29
CA SER A 53 -4.04 -9.71 -13.86
C SER A 53 -2.56 -10.07 -14.03
N PRO A 54 -1.67 -9.45 -13.24
CA PRO A 54 -0.23 -9.64 -13.37
C PRO A 54 0.15 -11.12 -13.18
N ASP A 55 1.02 -11.60 -14.05
CA ASP A 55 1.63 -12.92 -13.95
C ASP A 55 2.45 -13.03 -12.67
N GLY A 56 2.38 -14.18 -12.01
CA GLY A 56 3.23 -14.49 -10.87
C GLY A 56 4.65 -14.88 -11.28
N GLY A 57 5.60 -14.79 -10.34
CA GLY A 57 6.98 -15.24 -10.54
C GLY A 57 7.92 -14.19 -11.13
N GLY A 58 7.47 -12.94 -11.28
CA GLY A 58 8.32 -11.80 -11.55
C GLY A 58 9.15 -11.37 -10.33
N SER A 59 9.99 -10.35 -10.53
CA SER A 59 10.87 -9.77 -9.51
C SER A 59 10.47 -8.35 -9.17
N TRP A 60 10.63 -7.97 -7.90
CA TRP A 60 10.39 -6.61 -7.43
C TRP A 60 11.71 -5.86 -7.22
N THR A 61 11.69 -4.57 -7.56
CA THR A 61 12.74 -3.60 -7.25
C THR A 61 12.17 -2.50 -6.37
N ASP A 62 12.88 -2.14 -5.29
CA ASP A 62 12.49 -1.06 -4.38
C ASP A 62 12.78 0.33 -4.98
N PRO A 63 12.27 1.42 -4.38
CA PRO A 63 12.52 2.79 -4.84
C PRO A 63 14.00 3.22 -4.87
N ASN A 64 14.88 2.48 -4.18
CA ASN A 64 16.32 2.73 -4.16
C ASN A 64 17.07 1.88 -5.20
N GLY A 65 16.38 1.06 -5.99
CA GLY A 65 16.96 0.19 -7.01
C GLY A 65 17.47 -1.16 -6.49
N ASN A 66 17.12 -1.57 -5.27
CA ASN A 66 17.50 -2.88 -4.73
C ASN A 66 16.43 -3.92 -4.99
N ALA A 67 16.83 -5.20 -5.04
CA ALA A 67 15.88 -6.30 -5.08
C ALA A 67 14.99 -6.32 -3.83
N HIS A 68 13.68 -6.48 -4.04
CA HIS A 68 12.68 -6.45 -2.99
C HIS A 68 11.90 -7.78 -2.91
N SER A 69 11.35 -8.08 -1.74
CA SER A 69 10.65 -9.35 -1.49
C SER A 69 9.26 -9.43 -2.15
N GLY A 70 8.72 -8.28 -2.57
CA GLY A 70 7.32 -8.14 -3.02
C GLY A 70 6.30 -8.05 -1.87
N THR A 71 6.76 -8.03 -0.61
CA THR A 71 5.95 -7.71 0.57
C THR A 71 6.44 -6.41 1.17
N PHE A 72 5.57 -5.40 1.23
CA PHE A 72 5.88 -4.09 1.79
C PHE A 72 5.47 -4.01 3.26
N ASP A 73 6.40 -3.61 4.11
CA ASP A 73 6.21 -3.31 5.53
C ASP A 73 6.41 -1.80 5.78
N PRO A 74 5.34 -1.05 6.09
CA PRO A 74 5.40 0.40 6.37
C PRO A 74 6.41 0.83 7.45
N LEU A 75 6.84 -0.07 8.33
CA LEU A 75 7.75 0.24 9.43
C LEU A 75 9.23 0.23 9.02
N VAL A 76 9.57 -0.43 7.90
CA VAL A 76 10.96 -0.66 7.50
C VAL A 76 11.23 -0.31 6.05
N ASP A 77 10.24 -0.44 5.17
CA ASP A 77 10.42 -0.26 3.74
C ASP A 77 10.23 1.21 3.31
N PRO A 78 11.06 1.70 2.37
CA PRO A 78 10.99 3.09 1.91
C PRO A 78 9.74 3.34 1.05
N VAL A 79 9.12 4.49 1.23
CA VAL A 79 8.06 4.94 0.30
C VAL A 79 8.66 5.30 -1.07
N GLY A 80 7.85 5.16 -2.13
CA GLY A 80 8.26 5.50 -3.49
C GLY A 80 7.70 4.53 -4.52
N VAL A 81 8.35 4.48 -5.68
CA VAL A 81 7.95 3.61 -6.79
C VAL A 81 8.62 2.26 -6.65
N TYR A 82 7.81 1.21 -6.57
CA TYR A 82 8.23 -0.18 -6.65
C TYR A 82 7.99 -0.69 -8.07
N GLU A 83 9.00 -1.29 -8.68
CA GLU A 83 8.90 -1.84 -10.05
C GLU A 83 8.74 -3.36 -9.98
N TYR A 84 7.75 -3.89 -10.70
CA TYR A 84 7.57 -5.32 -10.92
C TYR A 84 7.95 -5.69 -12.35
N LEU A 85 8.84 -6.66 -12.51
CA LEU A 85 9.32 -7.16 -13.80
C LEU A 85 8.96 -8.62 -13.97
N VAL A 86 8.30 -8.95 -15.08
CA VAL A 86 8.06 -10.33 -15.51
C VAL A 86 8.94 -10.61 -16.74
N PRO A 87 9.87 -11.57 -16.65
CA PRO A 87 10.80 -11.84 -17.75
C PRO A 87 10.06 -12.41 -18.96
N GLY A 88 10.41 -11.88 -20.13
CA GLY A 88 9.95 -12.36 -21.42
C GLY A 88 10.50 -13.75 -21.72
N SER A 89 9.82 -14.45 -22.64
CA SER A 89 10.25 -15.76 -23.12
C SER A 89 10.32 -15.79 -24.65
N GLY A 90 11.33 -16.47 -25.18
CA GLY A 90 11.53 -16.62 -26.62
C GLY A 90 11.72 -15.26 -27.31
N ALA A 91 10.80 -14.90 -28.19
CA ALA A 91 10.80 -13.64 -28.93
C ALA A 91 10.14 -12.46 -28.19
N CYS A 92 9.48 -12.71 -27.06
CA CYS A 92 8.80 -11.67 -26.29
C CYS A 92 9.79 -10.93 -25.36
N PRO A 93 9.78 -9.58 -25.34
CA PRO A 93 10.53 -8.82 -24.35
C PRO A 93 9.91 -8.95 -22.95
N ASP A 94 10.63 -8.47 -21.94
CA ASP A 94 10.13 -8.35 -20.57
C ASP A 94 8.94 -7.39 -20.49
N ALA A 95 8.05 -7.63 -19.53
CA ALA A 95 6.99 -6.70 -19.16
C ALA A 95 7.31 -6.08 -17.78
N THR A 96 6.96 -4.81 -17.61
CA THR A 96 7.10 -4.10 -16.33
C THR A 96 5.83 -3.38 -15.94
N ALA A 97 5.65 -3.17 -14.63
CA ALA A 97 4.61 -2.33 -14.05
C ALA A 97 5.14 -1.60 -12.81
N GLU A 98 4.66 -0.38 -12.59
CA GLU A 98 5.06 0.46 -11.46
C GLU A 98 3.95 0.58 -10.40
N LEU A 99 4.32 0.38 -9.13
CA LEU A 99 3.44 0.61 -7.99
C LEU A 99 3.98 1.76 -7.14
N THR A 100 3.28 2.89 -7.15
CA THR A 100 3.63 4.03 -6.30
C THR A 100 3.05 3.84 -4.91
N VAL A 101 3.92 3.78 -3.90
CA VAL A 101 3.55 3.58 -2.49
C VAL A 101 3.78 4.86 -1.70
N SER A 102 2.78 5.26 -0.94
CA SER A 102 2.88 6.35 0.05
C SER A 102 2.36 5.92 1.42
N LEU A 103 2.73 6.68 2.46
CA LEU A 103 2.23 6.47 3.82
C LEU A 103 1.36 7.64 4.27
N VAL A 104 0.35 7.31 5.06
CA VAL A 104 -0.48 8.26 5.80
C VAL A 104 -0.23 8.05 7.29
N THR A 105 -0.01 9.15 8.01
CA THR A 105 0.09 9.12 9.47
C THR A 105 -1.26 8.78 10.07
N PRO A 106 -1.36 7.77 10.96
CA PRO A 106 -2.61 7.50 11.65
C PRO A 106 -2.97 8.66 12.59
N PRO A 107 -4.26 8.89 12.87
CA PRO A 107 -4.68 9.83 13.90
C PRO A 107 -4.08 9.47 15.26
N ASP A 108 -3.53 10.46 15.97
CA ASP A 108 -2.96 10.31 17.31
C ASP A 108 -3.86 10.98 18.35
N ALA A 109 -4.51 10.20 19.22
CA ALA A 109 -5.32 10.75 20.32
C ALA A 109 -4.49 11.19 21.55
N GLY A 110 -3.17 10.97 21.52
CA GLY A 110 -2.28 11.11 22.67
C GLY A 110 -2.30 9.89 23.59
N SER A 111 -1.58 10.02 24.71
CA SER A 111 -1.51 9.00 25.75
C SER A 111 -2.42 9.33 26.92
N ASP A 112 -2.89 8.30 27.62
CA ASP A 112 -3.65 8.43 28.87
C ASP A 112 -2.91 9.31 29.88
N ALA A 113 -3.69 10.14 30.58
CA ALA A 113 -3.21 11.01 31.63
C ALA A 113 -4.17 11.02 32.81
N VAL A 114 -3.65 11.40 33.98
CA VAL A 114 -4.43 11.57 35.21
C VAL A 114 -4.39 13.04 35.59
N LEU A 115 -5.56 13.61 35.86
CA LEU A 115 -5.72 14.99 36.29
C LEU A 115 -6.43 15.02 37.64
N ASP A 116 -5.71 15.45 38.68
CA ASP A 116 -6.26 15.61 40.03
C ASP A 116 -6.66 17.07 40.24
N LEU A 117 -7.95 17.31 40.49
CA LEU A 117 -8.51 18.65 40.70
C LEU A 117 -9.23 18.73 42.05
N CYS A 118 -9.20 19.91 42.67
CA CYS A 118 -10.02 20.21 43.84
C CYS A 118 -11.45 20.53 43.41
N SER A 119 -12.45 20.21 44.24
CA SER A 119 -13.86 20.47 43.92
C SER A 119 -14.23 21.94 43.83
N ASP A 120 -13.41 22.84 44.39
CA ASP A 120 -13.51 24.30 44.25
C ASP A 120 -12.47 24.88 43.27
N GLY A 121 -11.78 24.01 42.54
CA GLY A 121 -10.80 24.38 41.53
C GLY A 121 -11.43 25.05 40.31
N ALA A 122 -10.60 25.74 39.52
CA ALA A 122 -11.03 26.33 38.26
C ALA A 122 -11.27 25.27 37.19
N ALA A 123 -12.19 25.57 36.25
CA ALA A 123 -12.40 24.74 35.08
C ALA A 123 -11.11 24.62 34.24
N THR A 124 -10.81 23.41 33.78
CA THR A 124 -9.53 23.05 33.16
C THR A 124 -9.76 22.39 31.80
N ALA A 125 -8.99 22.78 30.78
CA ALA A 125 -9.05 22.15 29.47
C ALA A 125 -8.40 20.76 29.49
N LEU A 126 -9.15 19.73 29.12
CA LEU A 126 -8.71 18.34 29.17
C LEU A 126 -7.67 18.01 28.11
N PHE A 127 -7.74 18.63 26.92
CA PHE A 127 -6.83 18.37 25.81
C PHE A 127 -5.36 18.66 26.15
N GLY A 128 -5.10 19.72 26.91
CA GLY A 128 -3.73 20.05 27.35
C GLY A 128 -3.19 19.12 28.44
N ALA A 129 -4.04 18.27 29.04
CA ALA A 129 -3.64 17.30 30.04
C ALA A 129 -3.27 15.94 29.43
N LEU A 130 -3.65 15.66 28.18
CA LEU A 130 -3.28 14.44 27.47
C LEU A 130 -1.75 14.34 27.31
N GLY A 131 -1.22 13.12 27.39
CA GLY A 131 0.20 12.88 27.13
C GLY A 131 0.52 12.82 25.62
N GLY A 132 1.80 12.90 25.27
CA GLY A 132 2.25 12.77 23.87
C GLY A 132 2.00 14.04 23.04
N SER A 133 1.67 13.85 21.76
CA SER A 133 1.39 14.91 20.80
C SER A 133 0.04 14.69 20.12
N PRO A 134 -1.08 14.77 20.87
CA PRO A 134 -2.41 14.49 20.34
C PRO A 134 -2.76 15.43 19.19
N ASP A 135 -3.39 14.88 18.16
CA ASP A 135 -3.99 15.62 17.07
C ASP A 135 -5.19 16.42 17.56
N ALA A 136 -5.28 17.69 17.16
CA ALA A 136 -6.41 18.56 17.49
C ALA A 136 -7.63 18.28 16.60
N GLY A 137 -8.83 18.68 17.06
CA GLY A 137 -10.07 18.59 16.28
C GLY A 137 -10.90 17.33 16.51
N GLY A 138 -10.49 16.48 17.46
CA GLY A 138 -11.29 15.36 17.94
C GLY A 138 -12.45 15.78 18.84
N THR A 139 -13.15 14.79 19.39
CA THR A 139 -14.35 14.95 20.21
C THR A 139 -14.15 14.35 21.60
N TRP A 140 -14.79 14.96 22.60
CA TRP A 140 -14.77 14.48 23.98
C TRP A 140 -16.07 13.79 24.34
N THR A 141 -15.96 12.70 25.09
CA THR A 141 -17.09 12.00 25.70
C THR A 141 -16.91 11.95 27.22
N ASP A 142 -17.98 12.24 27.96
CA ASP A 142 -18.01 12.18 29.42
C ASP A 142 -18.11 10.71 29.94
N PRO A 143 -17.97 10.49 31.26
CA PRO A 143 -18.06 9.15 31.86
C PRO A 143 -19.42 8.45 31.66
N ASN A 144 -20.46 9.19 31.30
CA ASN A 144 -21.80 8.68 31.05
C ASN A 144 -22.07 8.42 29.55
N GLY A 145 -21.09 8.67 28.67
CA GLY A 145 -21.21 8.47 27.23
C GLY A 145 -21.78 9.67 26.46
N ASN A 146 -21.94 10.84 27.09
CA ASN A 146 -22.44 12.04 26.42
C ASN A 146 -21.30 12.86 25.81
N ALA A 147 -21.59 13.59 24.73
CA ALA A 147 -20.64 14.56 24.18
C ALA A 147 -20.29 15.64 25.23
N HIS A 148 -19.01 15.96 25.34
CA HIS A 148 -18.49 16.95 26.28
C HIS A 148 -17.69 18.05 25.57
N GLY A 149 -17.61 19.23 26.18
CA GLY A 149 -16.97 20.40 25.58
C GLY A 149 -15.43 20.41 25.65
N GLY A 150 -14.81 19.43 26.31
CA GLY A 150 -13.36 19.35 26.49
C GLY A 150 -12.79 20.27 27.57
N THR A 151 -13.64 20.99 28.30
CA THR A 151 -13.28 21.79 29.48
C THR A 151 -14.01 21.20 30.68
N PHE A 152 -13.27 20.63 31.61
CA PHE A 152 -13.81 20.00 32.81
C PHE A 152 -14.00 21.03 33.93
N ASP A 153 -15.21 21.12 34.49
CA ASP A 153 -15.53 21.93 35.66
C ASP A 153 -15.74 21.05 36.90
N PRO A 154 -14.83 21.06 37.90
CA PRO A 154 -14.96 20.25 39.12
C PRO A 154 -16.24 20.48 39.92
N ALA A 155 -16.92 21.62 39.74
CA ALA A 155 -18.14 21.95 40.47
C ALA A 155 -19.41 21.36 39.83
N SER A 156 -19.39 21.01 38.54
CA SER A 156 -20.58 20.53 37.80
C SER A 156 -20.39 19.20 37.08
N ASP A 157 -19.18 18.90 36.63
CA ASP A 157 -18.92 17.74 35.79
C ASP A 157 -18.69 16.49 36.65
N PRO A 158 -19.25 15.33 36.27
CA PRO A 158 -19.07 14.09 37.01
C PRO A 158 -17.61 13.64 36.95
N ALA A 159 -17.06 13.23 38.10
CA ALA A 159 -15.76 12.57 38.13
C ALA A 159 -15.81 11.22 37.38
N GLY A 160 -14.75 10.90 36.65
CA GLY A 160 -14.63 9.65 35.91
C GLY A 160 -13.73 9.80 34.68
N ASN A 161 -13.78 8.81 33.79
CA ASN A 161 -12.97 8.81 32.57
C ASN A 161 -13.63 9.66 31.48
N TYR A 162 -12.88 10.65 31.00
CA TYR A 162 -13.22 11.42 29.81
C TYR A 162 -12.39 10.88 28.64
N SER A 163 -13.05 10.60 27.51
CA SER A 163 -12.40 10.00 26.34
C SER A 163 -12.31 11.01 25.20
N TYR A 164 -11.11 11.14 24.62
CA TYR A 164 -10.86 11.93 23.42
C TYR A 164 -10.71 11.00 22.21
N VAL A 165 -11.43 11.31 21.12
CA VAL A 165 -11.37 10.54 19.87
C VAL A 165 -11.09 11.48 18.71
N VAL A 166 -10.06 11.17 17.93
CA VAL A 166 -9.70 11.82 16.67
C VAL A 166 -9.74 10.77 15.55
N ALA A 167 -10.08 11.18 14.32
CA ALA A 167 -10.29 10.31 13.17
C ALA A 167 -9.71 10.92 11.89
#